data_AF-A0AA42Z4C4-F1
#
_entry.id   AF-A0AA42Z4C4-F1
#
_cell.length_a   1.000
_cell.length_b   1.000
_cell.length_c   1.000
_cell.angle_alpha   90.00
_cell.angle_beta   90.00
_cell.angle_gamma   90.00
#
_symmetry.space_group_name_H-M   'P 1'
#
loop_
_entity.id
_entity.type
_entity.pdbx_description
1 polymer ?
#
loop_
_entity_poly.entity_id
_entity_poly.type
_entity_poly.pdbx_seq_one_letter_code
_entity_poly.pdbx_strand_id
1 'polypeptide(L)' 'MNRILWLLFAVCVVVLGADFFYHKHGHFSFENIFGFHALFGFTTFFGLVLVGKQLRKLLMRDEDYYDR' A
#
# COMPACT_ATOMS: atom_id res chain seq x y z
N MET A 1 -18.14 -12.53 4.66
CA MET A 1 -17.22 -11.41 4.97
C MET A 1 -15.74 -11.75 4.72
N ASN A 2 -15.29 -13.00 4.83
CA ASN A 2 -13.85 -13.34 4.76
C ASN A 2 -13.26 -13.54 3.35
N ARG A 3 -14.09 -13.63 2.30
CA ARG A 3 -13.62 -13.92 0.92
C ARG A 3 -12.74 -12.81 0.34
N ILE A 4 -13.04 -11.54 0.67
CA ILE A 4 -12.27 -10.38 0.22
C ILE A 4 -10.88 -10.36 0.89
N LEU A 5 -10.79 -10.70 2.18
CA LEU A 5 -9.52 -10.83 2.88
C LEU A 5 -8.66 -11.95 2.29
N TRP A 6 -9.27 -13.08 1.93
CA TRP A 6 -8.57 -14.19 1.28
C TRP A 6 -8.08 -13.84 -0.12
N LEU A 7 -8.89 -13.11 -0.91
CA LEU A 7 -8.48 -12.59 -2.22
C LEU A 7 -7.31 -11.60 -2.09
N LEU A 8 -7.39 -10.67 -1.14
CA LEU A 8 -6.31 -9.72 -0.86
C LEU A 8 -5.02 -10.44 -0.50
N PHE A 9 -5.11 -11.45 0.37
CA PHE A 9 -3.98 -12.26 0.78
C PHE A 9 -3.39 -13.04 -0.39
N ALA A 10 -4.22 -13.67 -1.22
CA ALA A 10 -3.78 -14.37 -2.42
C ALA A 10 -3.06 -13.45 -3.41
N VAL A 11 -3.59 -12.25 -3.65
CA VAL A 11 -2.94 -11.25 -4.52
C VAL A 11 -1.61 -10.79 -3.93
N CYS A 12 -1.51 -10.56 -2.62
CA CYS A 12 -0.23 -10.22 -1.97
C CYS A 12 0.81 -11.33 -2.15
N VAL A 13 0.41 -12.60 -1.99
CA VAL A 13 1.30 -13.75 -2.16
C VAL A 13 1.76 -13.90 -3.62
N VAL A 14 0.86 -13.69 -4.59
CA VAL A 14 1.20 -13.75 -6.02
C VAL A 14 2.18 -12.65 -6.41
N VAL A 15 1.96 -11.42 -5.92
CA VAL A 15 2.87 -10.29 -6.18
C VAL A 15 4.24 -10.54 -5.53
N LEU A 16 4.29 -11.07 -4.31
CA LEU A 16 5.54 -11.48 -3.66
C LEU A 16 6.27 -12.59 -4.46
N GLY A 17 5.54 -13.57 -4.96
CA GLY A 17 6.10 -14.64 -5.80
C GLY A 17 6.59 -14.14 -7.15
N ALA A 18 5.95 -13.13 -7.74
CA ALA A 18 6.41 -12.50 -8.97
C ALA A 18 7.72 -11.71 -8.76
N ASP A 19 7.88 -11.06 -7.60
CA ASP A 19 9.13 -10.38 -7.21
C ASP A 19 10.31 -11.37 -7.08
N PHE A 20 10.05 -12.65 -6.77
CA PHE A 20 11.06 -13.72 -6.71
C PHE A 20 11.73 -14.00 -8.07
N PHE A 21 10.99 -13.82 -9.16
CA PHE A 21 11.50 -14.10 -10.51
C PHE A 21 12.29 -12.94 -11.10
N TYR A 22 12.16 -11.73 -10.54
CA TYR A 22 12.72 -10.53 -11.16
C TYR A 22 13.95 -10.01 -10.39
N HIS A 23 15.14 -10.44 -10.79
CA HIS A 23 16.40 -9.87 -10.31
C HIS A 23 16.55 -8.44 -10.84
N LYS A 24 16.23 -7.43 -10.03
CA LYS A 24 16.49 -6.04 -10.38
C LYS A 24 17.96 -5.73 -10.16
N HIS A 25 18.64 -5.25 -11.22
CA HIS A 25 19.96 -4.65 -11.12
C HIS A 25 19.85 -3.31 -10.40
N GLY A 26 19.82 -3.36 -9.07
CA GLY A 26 19.80 -2.17 -8.21
C GLY A 26 21.11 -1.40 -8.29
N HIS A 27 21.01 -0.08 -8.48
CA HIS A 27 22.18 0.82 -8.47
C HIS A 27 22.70 1.05 -7.04
N PHE A 28 21.89 0.77 -6.03
CA PHE A 28 22.25 0.90 -4.61
C PHE A 28 22.25 -0.44 -3.87
N SER A 29 23.14 -0.61 -2.89
CA SER A 29 23.30 -1.85 -2.11
C SER A 29 22.04 -2.31 -1.36
N PHE A 30 21.12 -1.39 -1.05
CA PHE A 30 19.84 -1.69 -0.39
C PHE A 30 18.77 -2.24 -1.34
N GLU A 31 18.91 -2.05 -2.65
CA GLU A 31 18.00 -2.64 -3.65
C GLU A 31 18.26 -4.14 -3.87
N ASN A 32 19.39 -4.67 -3.39
CA ASN A 32 19.69 -6.10 -3.40
C ASN A 32 19.05 -6.88 -2.23
N ILE A 33 18.35 -6.19 -1.32
CA ILE A 33 17.67 -6.85 -0.20
C ILE A 33 16.45 -7.60 -0.76
N PHE A 34 16.43 -8.92 -0.54
CA PHE A 34 15.36 -9.80 -0.98
C PHE A 34 13.99 -9.30 -0.50
N GLY A 35 13.06 -9.07 -1.43
CA GLY A 35 11.71 -8.63 -1.15
C GLY A 35 11.56 -7.14 -0.78
N PHE A 36 12.61 -6.32 -0.94
CA PHE A 36 12.54 -4.89 -0.65
C PHE A 36 11.46 -4.17 -1.48
N HIS A 37 11.40 -4.44 -2.78
CA HIS A 37 10.44 -3.76 -3.67
C HIS A 37 8.99 -4.16 -3.39
N ALA A 38 8.72 -5.45 -3.17
CA ALA A 38 7.39 -5.90 -2.79
C ALA A 38 6.93 -5.30 -1.45
N LEU A 39 7.80 -5.31 -0.42
CA LEU A 39 7.49 -4.71 0.88
C LEU A 39 7.28 -3.19 0.76
N PHE A 40 8.17 -2.52 0.02
CA PHE A 40 8.14 -1.07 -0.17
C PHE A 40 6.88 -0.62 -0.94
N GLY A 41 6.54 -1.30 -2.04
CA GLY A 41 5.34 -0.98 -2.82
C GLY A 41 4.05 -1.18 -2.02
N PHE A 42 3.95 -2.29 -1.29
CA PHE A 42 2.82 -2.57 -0.41
C PHE A 42 2.71 -1.52 0.71
N THR A 43 3.82 -1.25 1.41
CA THR A 43 3.86 -0.30 2.53
C THR A 43 3.54 1.12 2.06
N THR A 44 4.05 1.53 0.90
CA THR A 44 3.79 2.85 0.31
C THR A 44 2.32 3.02 -0.02
N PHE A 45 1.70 2.05 -0.70
CA PHE A 45 0.28 2.15 -1.07
C PHE A 45 -0.64 2.08 0.14
N PHE A 46 -0.36 1.17 1.08
CA PHE A 46 -1.09 1.09 2.34
C PHE A 46 -0.97 2.38 3.15
N GLY A 47 0.25 2.94 3.26
CA GLY A 47 0.51 4.22 3.91
C GLY A 47 -0.26 5.36 3.26
N LEU A 48 -0.29 5.43 1.93
CA LEU A 48 -1.06 6.44 1.18
C LEU A 48 -2.56 6.41 1.53
N VAL A 49 -3.16 5.22 1.60
CA VAL A 49 -4.57 5.05 1.96
C VAL A 49 -4.82 5.48 3.40
N LEU A 50 -3.93 5.11 4.34
CA LEU A 50 -4.05 5.54 5.74
C LEU A 50 -3.95 7.06 5.89
N VAL A 51 -3.00 7.68 5.21
CA VAL A 51 -2.84 9.15 5.19
C VAL A 51 -4.09 9.80 4.60
N GLY A 52 -4.63 9.30 3.50
CA GLY A 52 -5.89 9.81 2.92
C GLY A 52 -7.07 9.71 3.88
N LYS A 53 -7.19 8.60 4.62
CA LYS A 53 -8.22 8.42 5.64
C LYS A 53 -8.04 9.39 6.81
N GLN A 54 -6.81 9.66 7.22
CA GLN A 54 -6.52 10.61 8.30
C GLN A 54 -6.74 12.06 7.85
N LEU A 55 -6.31 12.41 6.63
CA LEU A 55 -6.60 13.68 5.99
C LEU A 55 -8.11 13.91 5.92
N ARG A 56 -8.90 12.90 5.58
CA ARG A 56 -10.37 13.03 5.58
C ARG A 56 -10.90 13.49 6.92
N LYS A 57 -10.35 13.05 8.06
CA LYS A 57 -10.78 13.54 9.39
C LYS A 57 -10.38 14.99 9.65
N LEU A 58 -9.20 15.40 9.17
CA LEU A 58 -8.72 16.78 9.34
C LEU A 58 -9.43 17.76 8.40
N LEU A 59 -9.79 17.31 7.20
CA LEU A 59 -10.48 18.10 6.17
C LEU A 59 -12.01 18.00 6.25
N MET A 60 -12.57 17.06 7.02
CA MET A 60 -14.02 16.98 7.19
C MET A 60 -14.47 18.25 7.91
N ARG A 61 -15.18 19.08 7.16
CA ARG A 61 -15.72 20.35 7.60
C ARG A 61 -17.15 20.14 8.10
N ASP A 62 -17.55 20.89 9.13
CA ASP A 62 -18.91 20.90 9.67
C ASP A 62 -19.96 21.12 8.56
N GLU A 63 -21.04 20.36 8.65
CA GLU A 63 -22.13 20.36 7.66
C GLU A 63 -22.85 21.72 7.60
N ASP A 64 -22.86 22.47 8.72
CA ASP A 64 -23.52 23.77 8.86
C ASP A 64 -22.82 24.95 8.15
N TYR A 65 -21.73 24.72 7.42
CA TYR A 65 -21.00 25.80 6.74
C TYR A 65 -21.78 26.44 5.56
N TYR A 66 -22.73 25.72 4.96
CA TYR A 66 -23.52 26.20 3.81
C TYR A 66 -24.95 26.65 4.15
N ASP A 67 -25.38 26.48 5.42
CA ASP A 67 -26.70 26.92 5.90
C ASP A 67 -26.69 28.37 6.46
N ARG A 68 -25.63 29.15 6.17
CA ARG A 68 -25.62 30.61 6.33
C ARG A 68 -25.35 31.32 5.02
#